data_AF-A0A7W7VZW3-F1
#
_entry.id   AF-A0A7W7VZW3-F1
#
_cell.length_a   1.000
_cell.length_b   1.000
_cell.length_c   1.000
_cell.angle_alpha   90.00
_cell.angle_beta   90.00
_cell.angle_gamma   90.00
#
_symmetry.space_group_name_H-M   'P 1'
#
loop_
_entity.id
_entity.type
_entity.pdbx_description
1 polymer ?
#
loop_
_entity_poly.entity_id
_entity_poly.type
_entity_poly.pdbx_seq_one_letter_code
_entity_poly.pdbx_strand_id
1 'polypeptide(L)'
;MGEASQSFWHRFPAQGFPAPANYTAFNHTLWSFGRYIASELNQGQVLTISQITRQFDVSTSVAREVCRAMQSRDMLSTLSGVGSTVAHWGDWNLWDPFVMHLRSDGPQRGAQFHELLVLRDAIDAQAAAAPRTEAEVADLRLAESEVMLARRRDRREEVAAADHFFHRLLRETCGNRLLQQLSERIEGTLTLYDPEIICSALADRKPRSCHGALVNQLR
;
A
#
# COMPACT_ATOMS: atom_id res chain seq x y z
N MET A 1 -37.11 -14.72 18.33
CA MET A 1 -35.87 -15.43 17.97
C MET A 1 -36.00 -15.83 16.50
N GLY A 2 -35.24 -15.31 15.54
CA GLY A 2 -34.05 -14.46 15.62
C GLY A 2 -34.05 -13.38 14.54
N GLU A 3 -33.77 -12.16 14.96
CA GLU A 3 -33.18 -11.11 14.15
C GLU A 3 -31.66 -11.29 14.20
N ALA A 4 -31.03 -11.58 13.07
CA ALA A 4 -29.61 -11.33 12.80
C ALA A 4 -29.31 -11.55 11.31
N SER A 5 -29.92 -10.76 10.44
CA SER A 5 -29.41 -10.54 9.07
C SER A 5 -29.34 -9.05 8.80
N GLN A 6 -28.62 -8.35 9.69
CA GLN A 6 -28.11 -7.02 9.39
C GLN A 6 -26.70 -7.20 8.83
N SER A 7 -26.55 -6.77 7.59
CA SER A 7 -25.36 -6.83 6.76
C SER A 7 -24.11 -6.41 7.52
N PHE A 8 -23.15 -7.33 7.55
CA PHE A 8 -21.75 -7.10 7.93
C PHE A 8 -21.13 -5.83 7.28
N TRP A 9 -21.67 -5.42 6.13
CA TRP A 9 -21.21 -4.33 5.27
C TRP A 9 -21.44 -2.90 5.77
N HIS A 10 -22.24 -2.66 6.82
CA HIS A 10 -22.43 -1.31 7.37
C HIS A 10 -21.33 -0.84 8.35
N ARG A 11 -20.35 -1.70 8.66
CA ARG A 11 -19.33 -1.43 9.68
C ARG A 11 -18.04 -0.75 9.18
N PHE A 12 -17.89 -0.49 7.87
CA PHE A 12 -16.66 0.07 7.32
C PHE A 12 -16.92 1.39 6.57
N PRO A 13 -16.26 2.49 6.98
CA PRO A 13 -16.38 3.77 6.29
C PRO A 13 -15.66 3.73 4.94
N ALA A 14 -16.28 4.33 3.93
CA ALA A 14 -15.85 4.39 2.53
C ALA A 14 -14.64 5.30 2.27
N GLN A 15 -13.58 5.21 3.07
CA GLN A 15 -12.41 6.10 2.97
C GLN A 15 -11.11 5.29 2.91
N GLY A 16 -10.60 5.11 1.68
CA GLY A 16 -9.31 4.46 1.41
C GLY A 16 -9.07 4.17 -0.08
N PHE A 17 -10.15 4.04 -0.87
CA PHE A 17 -10.19 4.19 -2.32
C PHE A 17 -11.67 4.42 -2.67
N PRO A 18 -12.05 5.42 -3.50
CA PRO A 18 -13.38 5.38 -4.08
C PRO A 18 -13.46 4.04 -4.81
N ALA A 19 -14.46 3.21 -4.53
CA ALA A 19 -14.77 2.14 -5.45
C ALA A 19 -14.80 2.77 -6.85
N PRO A 20 -14.00 2.29 -7.82
CA PRO A 20 -13.93 2.93 -9.12
C PRO A 20 -15.36 3.12 -9.63
N ALA A 21 -15.64 4.27 -10.24
CA ALA A 21 -16.97 4.82 -10.58
C ALA A 21 -17.91 3.89 -11.40
N ASN A 22 -17.46 2.68 -11.66
CA ASN A 22 -18.02 1.55 -12.37
C ASN A 22 -17.95 0.31 -11.46
N TYR A 23 -18.88 0.23 -10.51
CA TYR A 23 -19.15 -0.93 -9.64
C TYR A 23 -19.65 -2.10 -10.50
N THR A 24 -18.73 -2.85 -11.10
CA THR A 24 -19.05 -4.10 -11.80
C THR A 24 -18.99 -5.27 -10.82
N ALA A 25 -19.80 -6.31 -11.06
CA ALA A 25 -19.72 -7.56 -10.30
C ALA A 25 -18.28 -8.12 -10.28
N PHE A 26 -17.52 -7.90 -11.36
CA PHE A 26 -16.10 -8.26 -11.45
C PHE A 26 -15.25 -7.55 -10.40
N ASN A 27 -15.28 -6.21 -10.32
CA ASN A 27 -14.42 -5.43 -9.40
C ASN A 27 -14.70 -5.80 -7.93
N HIS A 28 -15.98 -5.94 -7.56
CA HIS A 28 -16.37 -6.37 -6.22
C HIS A 28 -15.87 -7.78 -5.89
N THR A 29 -16.01 -8.71 -6.84
CA THR A 29 -15.58 -10.10 -6.68
C THR A 29 -14.07 -10.21 -6.62
N LEU A 30 -13.35 -9.44 -7.44
CA LEU A 30 -11.89 -9.39 -7.45
C LEU A 30 -11.36 -9.01 -6.07
N TRP A 31 -11.85 -7.90 -5.50
CA TRP A 31 -11.43 -7.46 -4.16
C TRP A 31 -11.78 -8.48 -3.07
N SER A 32 -13.04 -8.95 -3.06
CA SER A 32 -13.52 -9.91 -2.06
C SER A 32 -12.76 -11.23 -2.12
N PHE A 33 -12.44 -11.71 -3.32
CA PHE A 33 -11.68 -12.94 -3.50
C PHE A 33 -10.21 -12.76 -3.11
N GLY A 34 -9.60 -11.61 -3.42
CA GLY A 34 -8.25 -11.30 -2.94
C GLY A 34 -8.17 -11.32 -1.41
N ARG A 35 -9.16 -10.71 -0.73
CA ARG A 35 -9.28 -10.77 0.73
C ARG A 35 -9.46 -12.19 1.26
N TYR A 36 -10.31 -12.98 0.60
CA TYR A 36 -10.53 -14.37 0.98
C TYR A 36 -9.25 -15.21 0.86
N ILE A 37 -8.48 -15.03 -0.22
CA ILE A 37 -7.14 -15.63 -0.38
C ILE A 37 -6.21 -15.18 0.76
N ALA A 38 -6.26 -13.91 1.13
CA ALA A 38 -5.37 -13.30 2.11
C ALA A 38 -5.70 -13.64 3.58
N SER A 39 -6.92 -14.08 3.91
CA SER A 39 -7.33 -14.31 5.31
C SER A 39 -7.81 -15.72 5.60
N GLU A 40 -8.49 -16.38 4.67
CA GLU A 40 -9.21 -17.64 4.96
C GLU A 40 -8.59 -18.87 4.31
N LEU A 41 -7.82 -18.69 3.22
CA LEU A 41 -7.30 -19.81 2.45
C LEU A 41 -5.89 -20.21 2.87
N ASN A 42 -5.66 -21.52 2.91
CA ASN A 42 -4.34 -22.06 3.17
C ASN A 42 -3.48 -22.00 1.91
N GLN A 43 -2.19 -21.75 2.09
CA GLN A 43 -1.22 -21.88 1.00
C GLN A 43 -1.22 -23.32 0.48
N GLY A 44 -1.07 -23.49 -0.84
CA GLY A 44 -1.17 -24.81 -1.47
C GLY A 44 -2.60 -25.34 -1.62
N GLN A 45 -3.62 -24.63 -1.10
CA GLN A 45 -5.01 -25.02 -1.28
C GLN A 45 -5.42 -24.91 -2.75
N VAL A 46 -6.06 -25.96 -3.27
CA VAL A 46 -6.60 -25.98 -4.64
C VAL A 46 -8.01 -25.40 -4.67
N LEU A 47 -8.26 -24.52 -5.63
CA LEU A 47 -9.52 -23.84 -5.89
C LEU A 47 -10.00 -24.16 -7.31
N THR A 48 -11.27 -24.52 -7.43
CA THR A 48 -11.96 -24.73 -8.70
C THR A 48 -12.83 -23.53 -9.05
N ILE A 49 -13.06 -23.31 -10.34
CA ILE A 49 -13.96 -22.24 -10.81
C ILE A 49 -15.36 -22.41 -10.20
N SER A 50 -15.86 -23.65 -10.10
CA SER A 50 -17.17 -23.93 -9.52
C SER A 50 -17.29 -23.57 -8.03
N GLN A 51 -16.20 -23.70 -7.26
CA GLN A 51 -16.17 -23.21 -5.88
C GLN A 51 -16.26 -21.69 -5.84
N ILE A 52 -15.53 -21.00 -6.71
CA ILE A 52 -15.52 -19.53 -6.76
C ILE A 52 -16.89 -18.98 -7.20
N THR A 53 -17.50 -19.56 -8.23
CA THR A 53 -18.85 -19.17 -8.67
C THR A 53 -19.88 -19.31 -7.56
N ARG A 54 -19.80 -20.40 -6.78
CA ARG A 54 -20.73 -20.65 -5.67
C ARG A 54 -20.46 -19.73 -4.48
N GLN A 55 -19.19 -19.53 -4.13
CA GLN A 55 -18.79 -18.73 -2.96
C GLN A 55 -19.15 -17.25 -3.13
N PHE A 56 -19.00 -16.70 -4.34
CA PHE A 56 -19.20 -15.29 -4.61
C PHE A 56 -20.48 -14.97 -5.40
N ASP A 57 -21.31 -15.99 -5.68
CA ASP A 57 -22.54 -15.88 -6.48
C ASP A 57 -22.32 -15.15 -7.82
N VAL A 58 -21.36 -15.64 -8.60
CA VAL A 58 -20.98 -15.07 -9.89
C VAL A 58 -21.01 -16.10 -11.02
N SER A 59 -21.11 -15.61 -12.25
CA SER A 59 -21.01 -16.47 -13.43
C SER A 59 -19.63 -17.09 -13.59
N THR A 60 -19.56 -18.21 -14.31
CA THR A 60 -18.30 -18.89 -14.65
C THR A 60 -17.33 -18.00 -15.41
N SER A 61 -17.82 -17.06 -16.24
CA SER A 61 -16.96 -16.12 -16.96
C SER A 61 -16.29 -15.12 -16.01
N VAL A 62 -17.05 -14.52 -15.08
CA VAL A 62 -16.52 -13.60 -14.06
C VAL A 62 -15.53 -14.32 -13.15
N ALA A 63 -15.85 -15.53 -12.68
CA ALA A 63 -14.94 -16.32 -11.86
C ALA A 63 -13.61 -16.63 -12.56
N ARG A 64 -13.64 -16.97 -13.86
CA ARG A 64 -12.41 -17.20 -14.65
C ARG A 64 -11.58 -15.93 -14.83
N GLU A 65 -12.23 -14.80 -15.06
CA GLU A 65 -11.54 -13.52 -15.20
C GLU A 65 -10.88 -13.10 -13.89
N VAL A 66 -11.58 -13.26 -12.77
CA VAL A 66 -11.05 -13.00 -11.42
C VAL A 66 -9.87 -13.94 -11.12
N CYS A 67 -9.97 -15.23 -11.45
CA CYS A 67 -8.84 -16.16 -11.34
C CYS A 67 -7.63 -15.70 -12.15
N ARG A 68 -7.82 -15.31 -13.41
CA ARG A 68 -6.72 -14.82 -14.27
C ARG A 68 -6.08 -13.56 -13.69
N ALA A 69 -6.89 -12.66 -13.14
CA ALA A 69 -6.41 -11.45 -12.48
C ALA A 69 -5.60 -11.78 -11.20
N MET A 70 -5.98 -12.79 -10.43
CA MET A 70 -5.17 -13.24 -9.29
C MET A 70 -3.88 -13.95 -9.72
N GLN A 71 -3.93 -14.72 -10.81
CA GLN A 71 -2.76 -15.37 -11.39
C GLN A 71 -1.74 -14.36 -11.93
N SER A 72 -2.18 -13.26 -12.56
CA SER A 72 -1.28 -12.20 -13.04
C SER A 72 -0.59 -11.42 -11.91
N ARG A 73 -0.98 -11.67 -10.65
CA ARG A 73 -0.44 -11.08 -9.42
C ARG A 73 0.32 -12.11 -8.58
N ASP A 74 0.51 -13.30 -9.13
CA ASP A 74 1.17 -14.43 -8.49
C ASP A 74 0.50 -14.87 -7.18
N MET A 75 -0.77 -14.50 -6.97
CA MET A 75 -1.56 -14.93 -5.81
C MET A 75 -2.10 -16.36 -5.98
N LEU A 76 -2.24 -16.79 -7.22
CA LEU A 76 -2.66 -18.14 -7.62
C LEU A 76 -1.72 -18.68 -8.69
N SER A 77 -1.38 -19.97 -8.61
CA SER A 77 -0.68 -20.70 -9.67
C SER A 77 -1.63 -21.67 -10.38
N THR A 78 -1.37 -21.97 -11.66
CA THR A 78 -2.25 -22.86 -12.44
C THR A 78 -1.87 -24.33 -12.22
N LEU A 79 -2.84 -25.17 -11.86
CA LEU A 79 -2.69 -26.62 -11.87
C LEU A 79 -3.49 -27.20 -13.06
N SER A 80 -2.79 -27.62 -14.12
CA SER A 80 -3.42 -28.07 -15.37
C SER A 80 -4.47 -29.16 -15.13
N GLY A 81 -5.72 -28.91 -15.53
CA GLY A 81 -6.81 -29.88 -15.49
C GLY A 81 -7.54 -30.04 -14.15
N VAL A 82 -7.08 -29.41 -13.06
CA VAL A 82 -7.66 -29.59 -11.71
C VAL A 82 -8.18 -28.27 -11.12
N GLY A 83 -7.44 -27.17 -11.23
CA GLY A 83 -7.81 -25.91 -10.61
C GLY A 83 -6.66 -24.90 -10.54
N SER A 84 -6.79 -23.89 -9.69
CA SER A 84 -5.70 -22.99 -9.32
C SER A 84 -5.28 -23.25 -7.88
N THR A 85 -4.00 -23.08 -7.57
CA THR A 85 -3.46 -23.30 -6.23
C THR A 85 -3.11 -21.97 -5.59
N VAL A 86 -3.46 -21.78 -4.32
CA VAL A 86 -3.07 -20.58 -3.56
C VAL A 86 -1.56 -20.54 -3.40
N ALA A 87 -0.93 -19.47 -3.90
CA ALA A 87 0.52 -19.29 -3.84
C ALA A 87 1.00 -18.93 -2.43
N HIS A 88 2.28 -19.16 -2.16
CA HIS A 88 2.90 -18.71 -0.91
C HIS A 88 2.98 -17.17 -0.90
N TRP A 89 2.87 -16.55 0.28
CA TRP A 89 2.92 -15.07 0.40
C TRP A 89 4.18 -14.46 -0.20
N GLY A 90 5.31 -15.16 -0.10
CA GLY A 90 6.59 -14.74 -0.66
C GLY A 90 6.66 -14.77 -2.19
N ASP A 91 5.71 -15.44 -2.84
CA ASP A 91 5.67 -15.54 -4.31
C ASP A 91 4.76 -14.47 -4.93
N TRP A 92 3.97 -13.75 -4.13
CA TRP A 92 3.05 -12.74 -4.64
C TRP A 92 3.83 -11.57 -5.25
N ASN A 93 3.28 -10.96 -6.30
CA ASN A 93 3.82 -9.72 -6.84
C ASN A 93 3.52 -8.56 -5.88
N LEU A 94 4.42 -8.32 -4.93
CA LEU A 94 4.30 -7.25 -3.93
C LEU A 94 4.34 -5.83 -4.54
N TRP A 95 4.69 -5.71 -5.83
CA TRP A 95 4.70 -4.45 -6.58
C TRP A 95 3.38 -4.14 -7.31
N ASP A 96 2.46 -5.10 -7.34
CA ASP A 96 1.14 -4.90 -7.92
C ASP A 96 0.28 -3.99 -7.00
N PRO A 97 -0.33 -2.91 -7.51
CA PRO A 97 -1.12 -2.00 -6.69
C PRO A 97 -2.28 -2.65 -5.94
N PHE A 98 -2.90 -3.69 -6.51
CA PHE A 98 -3.98 -4.42 -5.84
C PHE A 98 -3.43 -5.19 -4.65
N VAL A 99 -2.29 -5.89 -4.81
CA VAL A 99 -1.63 -6.63 -3.72
C VAL A 99 -1.15 -5.68 -2.63
N MET A 100 -0.59 -4.53 -3.02
CA MET A 100 -0.17 -3.50 -2.08
C MET A 100 -1.34 -3.01 -1.24
N HIS A 101 -2.45 -2.63 -1.87
CA HIS A 101 -3.66 -2.17 -1.18
C HIS A 101 -4.28 -3.27 -0.31
N LEU A 102 -4.33 -4.51 -0.81
CA LEU A 102 -4.84 -5.67 -0.08
C LEU A 102 -4.06 -5.94 1.21
N ARG A 103 -2.73 -5.84 1.16
CA ARG A 103 -1.88 -6.00 2.36
C ARG A 103 -2.06 -4.84 3.35
N SER A 104 -2.32 -3.62 2.86
CA SER A 104 -2.59 -2.46 3.72
C SER A 104 -3.90 -2.53 4.51
N ASP A 105 -4.87 -3.36 4.10
CA ASP A 105 -6.15 -3.58 4.80
C ASP A 105 -6.18 -4.92 5.58
N GLY A 106 -5.17 -5.77 5.38
CA GLY A 106 -5.17 -7.15 5.86
C GLY A 106 -4.26 -7.45 7.06
N PRO A 107 -4.12 -8.73 7.44
CA PRO A 107 -3.24 -9.16 8.53
C PRO A 107 -1.77 -8.80 8.34
N GLN A 108 -1.34 -8.60 7.09
CA GLN A 108 0.04 -8.28 6.72
C GLN A 108 0.36 -6.77 6.80
N ARG A 109 -0.60 -5.94 7.19
CA ARG A 109 -0.49 -4.48 7.21
C ARG A 109 0.72 -3.96 7.99
N GLY A 110 0.97 -4.50 9.19
CA GLY A 110 2.12 -4.07 10.00
C GLY A 110 3.48 -4.44 9.36
N ALA A 111 3.58 -5.65 8.80
CA ALA A 111 4.79 -6.12 8.12
C ALA A 111 5.08 -5.29 6.86
N GLN A 112 4.06 -5.08 6.03
CA GLN A 112 4.20 -4.25 4.83
C GLN A 112 4.59 -2.81 5.17
N PHE A 113 3.97 -2.20 6.19
CA PHE A 113 4.33 -0.86 6.62
C PHE A 113 5.82 -0.77 6.98
N HIS A 114 6.33 -1.72 7.75
CA HIS A 114 7.75 -1.77 8.10
C HIS A 114 8.66 -1.93 6.86
N GLU A 115 8.31 -2.85 5.94
CA GLU A 115 9.01 -3.04 4.67
C GLU A 115 9.07 -1.74 3.85
N LEU A 116 7.96 -1.01 3.75
CA LEU A 116 7.86 0.27 3.04
C LEU A 116 8.73 1.35 3.69
N LEU A 117 8.75 1.45 5.02
CA LEU A 117 9.60 2.42 5.72
C LEU A 117 11.10 2.12 5.53
N VAL A 118 11.50 0.84 5.60
CA VAL A 118 12.89 0.43 5.34
C VAL A 118 13.30 0.79 3.91
N LEU A 119 12.41 0.57 2.95
CA LEU A 119 12.68 0.88 1.55
C LEU A 119 12.74 2.39 1.31
N ARG A 120 11.82 3.16 1.90
CA ARG A 120 11.84 4.62 1.89
C ARG A 120 13.17 5.16 2.42
N ASP A 121 13.64 4.64 3.57
CA ASP A 121 14.92 5.06 4.15
C ASP A 121 16.11 4.83 3.20
N ALA A 122 16.14 3.69 2.50
CA ALA A 122 17.18 3.39 1.52
C ALA A 122 17.13 4.33 0.30
N ILE A 123 15.94 4.62 -0.21
CA ILE A 123 15.72 5.52 -1.33
C ILE A 123 16.08 6.96 -0.96
N ASP A 124 15.63 7.43 0.20
CA ASP A 124 15.84 8.80 0.64
C ASP A 124 17.32 9.10 0.88
N ALA A 125 18.09 8.11 1.36
CA ALA A 125 19.54 8.23 1.47
C ALA A 125 20.21 8.46 0.10
N GLN A 126 19.77 7.73 -0.94
CA GLN A 126 20.27 7.93 -2.30
C GLN A 126 19.84 9.28 -2.86
N ALA A 127 18.58 9.69 -2.62
CA ALA A 127 18.06 10.97 -3.05
C ALA A 127 18.80 12.14 -2.38
N ALA A 128 19.06 12.07 -1.08
CA ALA A 128 19.78 13.10 -0.33
C ALA A 128 21.23 13.29 -0.79
N ALA A 129 21.87 12.24 -1.34
CA ALA A 129 23.23 12.32 -1.87
C ALA A 129 23.32 13.01 -3.25
N ALA A 130 22.19 13.25 -3.93
CA ALA A 130 22.18 13.93 -5.22
C ALA A 130 22.60 15.41 -5.08
N PRO A 131 23.39 15.96 -6.03
CA PRO A 131 23.72 17.39 -6.06
C PRO A 131 22.46 18.24 -6.14
N ARG A 132 22.45 19.37 -5.43
CA ARG A 132 21.32 20.31 -5.43
C ARG A 132 21.78 21.74 -5.59
N THR A 133 20.88 22.56 -6.09
CA THR A 133 21.00 24.02 -6.07
C THR A 133 20.68 24.56 -4.68
N GLU A 134 21.18 25.74 -4.36
CA GLU A 134 20.85 26.42 -3.09
C GLU A 134 19.34 26.63 -2.91
N ALA A 135 18.62 26.86 -4.01
CA ALA A 135 17.16 27.00 -4.01
C ALA A 135 16.46 25.69 -3.61
N GLU A 136 16.85 24.55 -4.18
CA GLU A 136 16.28 23.24 -3.82
C GLU A 136 16.58 22.87 -2.36
N VAL A 137 17.78 23.22 -1.86
CA VAL A 137 18.13 23.02 -0.45
C VAL A 137 17.27 23.90 0.46
N ALA A 138 17.00 25.15 0.06
CA ALA A 138 16.11 26.05 0.81
C ALA A 138 14.67 25.53 0.86
N ASP A 139 14.14 25.02 -0.27
CA ASP A 139 12.80 24.43 -0.33
C ASP A 139 12.68 23.19 0.58
N LEU A 140 13.72 22.33 0.62
CA LEU A 140 13.75 21.17 1.51
C LEU A 140 13.82 21.55 2.99
N ARG A 141 14.56 22.59 3.34
CA ARG A 141 14.57 23.15 4.71
C ARG A 141 13.22 23.72 5.12
N LEU A 142 12.53 24.39 4.18
CA LEU A 142 11.18 24.89 4.42
C LEU A 142 10.22 23.71 4.66
N ALA A 143 10.28 22.68 3.82
CA ALA A 143 9.46 21.48 3.98
C ALA A 143 9.73 20.76 5.32
N GLU A 144 11.00 20.65 5.77
CA GLU A 144 11.31 20.14 7.11
C GLU A 144 10.66 20.99 8.21
N SER A 145 10.71 22.31 8.08
CA SER A 145 10.13 23.22 9.07
C SER A 145 8.61 23.04 9.19
N GLU A 146 7.91 22.81 8.09
CA GLU A 146 6.46 22.52 8.07
C GLU A 146 6.13 21.22 8.81
N VAL A 147 6.94 20.16 8.62
CA VAL A 147 6.81 18.92 9.41
C VAL A 147 6.94 19.20 10.90
N MET A 148 7.96 19.98 11.28
CA MET A 148 8.21 20.31 12.68
C MET A 148 7.09 21.18 13.28
N LEU A 149 6.53 22.11 12.52
CA LEU A 149 5.39 22.93 12.92
C LEU A 149 4.13 22.09 13.11
N ALA A 150 3.82 21.19 12.17
CA ALA A 150 2.69 20.28 12.26
C ALA A 150 2.79 19.40 13.51
N ARG A 151 3.99 18.89 13.83
CA ARG A 151 4.24 18.09 15.04
C ARG A 151 3.98 18.88 16.32
N ARG A 152 4.42 20.14 16.38
CA ARG A 152 4.19 21.02 17.54
C ARG A 152 2.71 21.33 17.76
N ARG A 153 1.91 21.36 16.69
CA ARG A 153 0.45 21.57 16.75
C ARG A 153 -0.32 20.31 17.14
N ASP A 154 0.35 19.17 17.23
CA ASP A 154 -0.23 17.86 17.52
C ASP A 154 -1.32 17.43 16.51
N ARG A 155 -1.24 17.92 15.28
CA ARG A 155 -2.21 17.63 14.21
C ARG A 155 -1.71 16.50 13.33
N ARG A 156 -2.15 15.28 13.62
CA ARG A 156 -1.67 14.03 12.99
C ARG A 156 -1.80 14.02 11.47
N GLU A 157 -2.93 14.49 10.95
CA GLU A 157 -3.16 14.62 9.51
C GLU A 157 -2.18 15.60 8.86
N GLU A 158 -1.93 16.76 9.49
CA GLU A 158 -0.95 17.74 8.99
C GLU A 158 0.47 17.18 9.03
N VAL A 159 0.82 16.40 10.06
CA VAL A 159 2.13 15.76 10.17
C VAL A 159 2.34 14.74 9.05
N ALA A 160 1.35 13.86 8.81
CA ALA A 160 1.43 12.87 7.74
C ALA A 160 1.51 13.55 6.36
N ALA A 161 0.72 14.60 6.12
CA ALA A 161 0.74 15.36 4.88
C ALA A 161 2.10 16.06 4.64
N ALA A 162 2.64 16.71 5.68
CA ALA A 162 3.93 17.38 5.61
C ALA A 162 5.09 16.38 5.39
N ASP A 163 5.03 15.22 6.04
CA ASP A 163 6.00 14.13 5.87
C ASP A 163 6.02 13.63 4.41
N HIS A 164 4.84 13.28 3.86
CA HIS A 164 4.75 12.89 2.45
C HIS A 164 5.26 13.98 1.51
N PHE A 165 4.93 15.25 1.79
CA PHE A 165 5.39 16.38 0.98
C PHE A 165 6.91 16.51 0.97
N PHE A 166 7.55 16.50 2.14
CA PHE A 166 9.01 16.60 2.25
C PHE A 166 9.71 15.49 1.46
N HIS A 167 9.26 14.25 1.67
CA HIS A 167 9.88 13.08 1.07
C HIS A 167 9.68 13.07 -0.46
N ARG A 168 8.50 13.47 -0.95
CA ARG A 168 8.25 13.67 -2.38
C ARG A 168 9.21 14.71 -2.96
N LEU A 169 9.30 15.88 -2.35
CA LEU A 169 10.19 16.97 -2.80
C LEU A 169 11.66 16.54 -2.84
N LEU A 170 12.13 15.79 -1.83
CA LEU A 170 13.49 15.26 -1.78
C LEU A 170 13.82 14.41 -3.01
N ARG A 171 12.87 13.61 -3.49
CA ARG A 171 13.10 12.68 -4.60
C ARG A 171 12.85 13.30 -5.97
N GLU A 172 11.91 14.25 -6.07
CA GLU A 172 11.73 15.06 -7.27
C GLU A 172 13.00 15.84 -7.61
N THR A 173 13.68 16.38 -6.60
CA THR A 173 14.94 17.12 -6.76
C THR A 173 16.17 16.24 -7.00
N CYS A 174 16.08 14.90 -6.91
CA CYS A 174 17.25 14.04 -7.13
C CYS A 174 17.61 13.78 -8.61
N GLY A 175 16.73 14.16 -9.55
CA GLY A 175 16.94 14.00 -10.99
C GLY A 175 16.89 12.56 -11.53
N ASN A 176 16.75 11.54 -10.68
CA ASN A 176 16.63 10.14 -11.10
C ASN A 176 15.16 9.73 -11.27
N ARG A 177 14.71 9.66 -12.53
CA ARG A 177 13.31 9.31 -12.89
C ARG A 177 12.88 7.91 -12.43
N LEU A 178 13.79 6.94 -12.40
CA LEU A 178 13.47 5.59 -11.95
C LEU A 178 13.23 5.56 -10.44
N LEU A 179 14.05 6.28 -9.67
CA LEU A 179 13.82 6.45 -8.23
C LEU A 179 12.51 7.18 -7.97
N GLN A 180 12.18 8.22 -8.74
CA GLN A 180 10.91 8.94 -8.60
C GLN A 180 9.71 8.02 -8.78
N GLN A 181 9.64 7.27 -9.89
CA GLN A 181 8.53 6.33 -10.16
C GLN A 181 8.40 5.24 -9.11
N LEU A 182 9.52 4.67 -8.65
CA LEU A 182 9.51 3.68 -7.58
C LEU A 182 8.95 4.26 -6.29
N SER A 183 9.33 5.50 -5.97
CA SER A 183 8.95 6.18 -4.74
C SER A 183 7.50 6.61 -4.73
N GLU A 184 6.95 7.07 -5.85
CA GLU A 184 5.53 7.40 -6.00
C GLU A 184 4.65 6.22 -5.61
N ARG A 185 5.04 5.00 -5.97
CA ARG A 185 4.31 3.78 -5.60
C ARG A 185 4.37 3.49 -4.10
N ILE A 186 5.55 3.64 -3.50
CA ILE A 186 5.75 3.45 -2.06
C ILE A 186 4.91 4.47 -1.28
N GLU A 187 5.04 5.76 -1.63
CA GLU A 187 4.30 6.83 -0.96
C GLU A 187 2.80 6.70 -1.14
N GLY A 188 2.33 6.41 -2.36
CA GLY A 188 0.91 6.17 -2.62
C GLY A 188 0.35 4.97 -1.86
N THR A 189 1.20 4.03 -1.44
CA THR A 189 0.79 2.94 -0.54
C THR A 189 0.80 3.38 0.92
N LEU A 190 1.80 4.17 1.34
CA LEU A 190 1.89 4.72 2.69
C LEU A 190 0.71 5.65 3.00
N THR A 191 0.17 6.38 2.03
CA THR A 191 -1.04 7.22 2.22
C THR A 191 -2.31 6.41 2.55
N LEU A 192 -2.32 5.09 2.34
CA LEU A 192 -3.42 4.20 2.73
C LEU A 192 -3.41 3.91 4.24
N TYR A 193 -2.34 4.26 4.96
CA TYR A 193 -2.22 4.02 6.39
C TYR A 193 -2.78 5.21 7.17
N ASP A 194 -3.39 4.91 8.32
CA ASP A 194 -3.90 5.92 9.24
C ASP A 194 -2.78 6.93 9.62
N PRO A 195 -3.04 8.25 9.56
CA PRO A 195 -2.09 9.27 9.99
C PRO A 195 -1.50 9.04 11.39
N GLU A 196 -2.24 8.43 12.31
CA GLU A 196 -1.76 8.09 13.65
C GLU A 196 -0.59 7.11 13.60
N ILE A 197 -0.65 6.11 12.72
CA ILE A 197 0.41 5.11 12.56
C ILE A 197 1.64 5.72 11.91
N ILE A 198 1.44 6.59 10.91
CA ILE A 198 2.53 7.37 10.32
C ILE A 198 3.20 8.21 11.41
N CYS A 199 2.42 8.97 12.19
CA CYS A 199 2.94 9.82 13.26
C CYS A 199 3.69 9.04 14.34
N SER A 200 3.16 7.90 14.78
CA SER A 200 3.82 7.02 15.74
C SER A 200 5.15 6.54 15.20
N ALA A 201 5.19 6.09 13.95
CA ALA A 201 6.44 5.64 13.31
C ALA A 201 7.47 6.78 13.18
N LEU A 202 7.03 8.01 12.89
CA LEU A 202 7.90 9.18 12.87
C LEU A 202 8.47 9.54 14.25
N ALA A 203 7.74 9.26 15.33
CA ALA A 203 8.23 9.47 16.69
C ALA A 203 9.36 8.50 17.05
N ASP A 204 9.28 7.26 16.56
CA ASP A 204 10.24 6.18 16.88
C ASP A 204 11.43 6.08 15.90
N ARG A 205 11.49 6.96 14.88
CA ARG A 205 12.50 6.88 13.82
C ARG A 205 13.92 7.15 14.32
N LYS A 206 14.88 6.38 13.76
CA LYS A 206 16.31 6.56 14.01
C LYS A 206 16.79 7.91 13.45
N PRO A 207 17.82 8.53 14.05
CA PRO A 207 18.34 9.83 13.60
C PRO A 207 18.70 9.89 12.12
N ARG A 208 19.18 8.82 11.48
CA ARG A 208 19.59 8.83 10.06
C ARG A 208 18.43 8.95 9.07
N SER A 209 17.21 8.67 9.49
CA SER A 209 16.00 8.73 8.66
C SER A 209 14.98 9.75 9.17
N CYS A 210 15.42 10.68 10.02
CA CYS A 210 14.66 11.89 10.34
C CYS A 210 14.96 13.00 9.33
N HIS A 211 13.95 13.85 9.10
CA HIS A 211 14.01 14.99 8.19
C HIS A 211 15.31 15.81 8.32
N GLY A 212 15.69 16.18 9.54
CA GLY A 212 16.89 16.99 9.78
C GLY A 212 18.20 16.29 9.42
N ALA A 213 18.30 14.97 9.56
CA ALA A 213 19.51 14.26 9.13
C ALA A 213 19.62 14.17 7.61
N LEU A 214 18.50 14.11 6.89
CA LEU A 214 18.48 14.19 5.44
C LEU A 214 18.84 15.59 4.97
N VAL A 215 18.27 16.63 5.60
CA VAL A 215 18.59 18.04 5.31
C VAL A 215 20.08 18.36 5.56
N ASN A 216 20.66 17.83 6.63
CA ASN A 216 22.08 18.03 6.94
C ASN A 216 23.03 17.35 5.94
N GLN A 217 22.55 16.39 5.13
CA GLN A 217 23.33 15.74 4.09
C GLN A 217 23.31 16.50 2.77
N LEU A 218 22.35 17.42 2.58
CA LEU A 218 22.23 18.21 1.37
C LEU A 218 23.43 19.17 1.28
N ARG A 219 24.15 19.09 0.16
CA ARG A 219 25.27 19.98 -0.18
C ARG A 219 24.87 20.88 -1.32
#